data_AF-A0A3N4M0E0-F1
#
_entry.id   AF-A0A3N4M0E0-F1
#
_cell.length_a   1.000
_cell.length_b   1.000
_cell.length_c   1.000
_cell.angle_alpha   90.00
_cell.angle_beta   90.00
_cell.angle_gamma   90.00
#
_symmetry.space_group_name_H-M   'P 1'
#
loop_
_entity.id
_entity.type
_entity.pdbx_description
1 polymer ?
#
loop_
_entity_poly.entity_id
_entity_poly.type
_entity_poly.pdbx_seq_one_letter_code
_entity_poly.pdbx_strand_id
1 'polypeptide(L)'
;ARPGGSSSHHFEQRGRPGKRVFDVFSWYPNYQSCQRYFLEVAQFDYACQALAAFLNIKLPYQRLSLPPPFRMGFPPPPPAPSSMPIQQGVHLQPVDHMSFGNISLLPYIRRLVATGYDADGIMHGWFGDDWVSGLNPLLESERQNYMFAAKSSDWLTLKKSYDTVTEESVPFMAPLQRCTEAEIVRAEDAWSSALSMRDW
;
A
#
# COMPACT_ATOMS: atom_id res chain seq x y z
N ALA A 1 -58.38 -29.76 -14.66
CA ALA A 1 -56.92 -29.66 -14.79
C ALA A 1 -56.58 -28.43 -15.64
N ARG A 2 -55.69 -27.57 -15.15
CA ARG A 2 -54.95 -26.50 -15.87
C ARG A 2 -53.46 -26.77 -15.58
N PRO A 3 -52.46 -26.18 -16.27
CA PRO A 3 -52.48 -25.26 -17.43
C PRO A 3 -51.37 -25.57 -18.49
N GLY A 4 -51.13 -24.69 -19.47
CA GLY A 4 -49.79 -24.53 -20.05
C GLY A 4 -49.70 -24.15 -21.53
N GLY A 5 -49.44 -22.87 -21.83
CA GLY A 5 -49.07 -22.37 -23.16
C GLY A 5 -48.48 -20.96 -23.02
N SER A 6 -47.17 -20.89 -22.78
CA SER A 6 -46.43 -19.66 -22.48
C SER A 6 -46.31 -18.72 -23.68
N SER A 7 -46.76 -17.47 -23.50
CA SER A 7 -46.38 -16.33 -24.32
C SER A 7 -44.90 -15.99 -24.14
N SER A 8 -44.21 -15.84 -25.27
CA SER A 8 -42.84 -15.33 -25.36
C SER A 8 -42.80 -13.85 -25.01
N HIS A 9 -42.31 -13.51 -23.82
CA HIS A 9 -41.91 -12.14 -23.50
C HIS A 9 -40.43 -11.95 -23.79
N HIS A 10 -40.14 -11.24 -24.87
CA HIS A 10 -38.87 -10.57 -25.11
C HIS A 10 -38.64 -9.58 -23.96
N PHE A 11 -37.77 -9.93 -23.00
CA PHE A 11 -37.34 -9.00 -21.96
C PHE A 11 -36.11 -8.27 -22.48
N GLU A 12 -36.36 -7.15 -23.14
CA GLU A 12 -35.35 -6.16 -23.51
C GLU A 12 -34.82 -5.54 -22.21
N GLN A 13 -33.74 -6.13 -21.66
CA GLN A 13 -33.02 -5.54 -20.54
C GLN A 13 -32.27 -4.30 -21.05
N ARG A 14 -32.96 -3.15 -21.04
CA ARG A 14 -32.33 -1.83 -20.99
C ARG A 14 -31.64 -1.69 -19.65
N GLY A 15 -30.42 -2.23 -19.55
CA GLY A 15 -29.56 -2.05 -18.39
C GLY A 15 -29.23 -0.57 -18.20
N ARG A 16 -29.57 -0.02 -17.03
CA ARG A 16 -28.96 1.22 -16.51
C ARG A 16 -27.43 1.08 -16.64
N PRO A 17 -26.66 2.16 -16.89
CA PRO A 17 -25.20 2.07 -16.85
C PRO A 17 -24.81 1.63 -15.44
N GLY A 18 -24.49 0.34 -15.32
CA GLY A 18 -24.23 -0.31 -14.04
C GLY A 18 -22.96 0.27 -13.46
N LYS A 19 -23.03 0.73 -12.20
CA LYS A 19 -21.82 0.94 -11.39
C LYS A 19 -21.00 -0.35 -11.47
N ARG A 20 -19.82 -0.29 -12.08
CA ARG A 20 -18.89 -1.42 -12.13
C ARG A 20 -18.60 -1.82 -10.68
N VAL A 21 -19.07 -3.00 -10.26
CA VAL A 21 -18.79 -3.54 -8.94
C VAL A 21 -17.29 -3.85 -8.89
N PHE A 22 -16.61 -3.42 -7.83
CA PHE A 22 -15.21 -3.72 -7.63
C PHE A 22 -15.03 -5.23 -7.47
N ASP A 23 -14.30 -5.86 -8.40
CA ASP A 23 -14.00 -7.29 -8.35
C ASP A 23 -12.62 -7.52 -7.73
N VAL A 24 -12.64 -7.84 -6.43
CA VAL A 24 -11.46 -8.11 -5.59
C VAL A 24 -10.59 -9.22 -6.19
N PHE A 25 -11.18 -10.25 -6.78
CA PHE A 25 -10.43 -11.41 -7.29
C PHE A 25 -9.70 -11.08 -8.59
N SER A 26 -10.27 -10.22 -9.44
CA SER A 26 -9.58 -9.69 -10.61
C SER A 26 -8.50 -8.67 -10.25
N TRP A 27 -8.68 -7.93 -9.15
CA TRP A 27 -7.77 -6.89 -8.69
C TRP A 27 -6.52 -7.45 -8.00
N TYR A 28 -6.69 -8.44 -7.11
CA TYR A 28 -5.63 -8.91 -6.21
C TYR A 28 -4.36 -9.40 -6.92
N PRO A 29 -4.41 -10.13 -8.05
CA PRO A 29 -3.19 -10.50 -8.79
C PRO A 29 -2.37 -9.29 -9.26
N ASN A 30 -3.02 -8.21 -9.68
CA ASN A 30 -2.35 -6.97 -10.09
C ASN A 30 -1.71 -6.27 -8.88
N TYR A 31 -2.41 -6.25 -7.74
CA TYR A 31 -1.85 -5.75 -6.49
C TYR A 31 -0.59 -6.54 -6.08
N GLN A 32 -0.63 -7.87 -6.17
CA GLN A 32 0.53 -8.73 -5.87
C GLN A 32 1.70 -8.47 -6.84
N SER A 33 1.41 -8.21 -8.13
CA SER A 33 2.42 -7.81 -9.11
C SER A 33 3.12 -6.52 -8.68
N CYS A 34 2.34 -5.50 -8.28
CA CYS A 34 2.86 -4.23 -7.78
C CYS A 34 3.73 -4.42 -6.53
N GLN A 35 3.27 -5.24 -5.59
CA GLN A 35 4.01 -5.55 -4.37
C GLN A 35 5.34 -6.23 -4.68
N ARG A 36 5.34 -7.21 -5.58
CA ARG A 36 6.56 -7.89 -6.01
C ARG A 36 7.53 -6.93 -6.68
N TYR A 37 7.06 -6.13 -7.64
CA TYR A 37 7.89 -5.14 -8.33
C TYR A 37 8.54 -4.15 -7.36
N PHE A 38 7.76 -3.61 -6.41
CA PHE A 38 8.29 -2.68 -5.41
C PHE A 38 9.41 -3.32 -4.57
N LEU A 39 9.25 -4.60 -4.20
CA LEU A 39 10.17 -5.32 -3.32
C LEU A 39 11.39 -5.91 -4.05
N GLU A 40 11.26 -6.27 -5.31
CA GLU A 40 12.36 -6.90 -6.05
C GLU A 40 13.14 -5.89 -6.88
N VAL A 41 12.50 -4.80 -7.29
CA VAL A 41 13.05 -3.84 -8.26
C VAL A 41 13.08 -2.42 -7.70
N ALA A 42 11.92 -1.81 -7.46
CA ALA A 42 11.84 -0.37 -7.27
C ALA A 42 12.60 0.13 -6.02
N GLN A 43 12.52 -0.59 -4.89
CA GLN A 43 13.20 -0.16 -3.67
C GLN A 43 14.74 -0.08 -3.79
N PHE A 44 15.33 -0.70 -4.82
CA PHE A 44 16.76 -0.63 -5.10
C PHE A 44 17.13 0.43 -6.14
N ASP A 45 16.13 1.02 -6.80
CA ASP A 45 16.35 2.08 -7.78
C ASP A 45 16.73 3.41 -7.10
N TYR A 46 17.67 4.14 -7.72
CA TYR A 46 18.18 5.40 -7.17
C TYR A 46 17.08 6.47 -7.03
N ALA A 47 16.17 6.59 -8.00
CA ALA A 47 15.12 7.60 -7.94
C ALA A 47 14.12 7.27 -6.82
N CYS A 48 13.80 5.98 -6.63
CA CYS A 48 12.96 5.54 -5.51
C CYS A 48 13.63 5.81 -4.16
N GLN A 49 14.93 5.51 -4.01
CA GLN A 49 15.68 5.76 -2.78
C GLN A 49 15.81 7.25 -2.47
N ALA A 50 16.11 8.07 -3.47
CA ALA A 50 16.21 9.52 -3.31
C ALA A 50 14.87 10.12 -2.85
N LEU A 51 13.77 9.72 -3.48
CA LEU A 51 12.44 10.18 -3.09
C LEU A 51 12.03 9.65 -1.71
N ALA A 52 12.32 8.39 -1.40
CA ALA A 52 12.04 7.82 -0.09
C ALA A 52 12.79 8.57 1.03
N ALA A 53 14.07 8.87 0.83
CA ALA A 53 14.84 9.67 1.76
C ALA A 53 14.26 11.08 1.94
N PHE A 54 13.86 11.73 0.83
CA PHE A 54 13.25 13.05 0.86
C PHE A 54 11.89 13.08 1.59
N LEU A 55 11.07 12.04 1.41
CA LEU A 55 9.74 11.92 2.01
C LEU A 55 9.75 11.27 3.40
N ASN A 56 10.93 11.00 3.94
CA ASN A 56 11.15 10.32 5.21
C ASN A 56 10.42 8.95 5.27
N ILE A 57 10.63 8.13 4.24
CA ILE A 57 10.13 6.77 4.08
C ILE A 57 11.30 5.81 4.27
N LYS A 58 11.15 4.85 5.18
CA LYS A 58 11.99 3.65 5.23
C LYS A 58 11.49 2.67 4.18
N LEU A 59 12.39 2.26 3.29
CA LEU A 59 12.14 1.20 2.33
C LEU A 59 12.18 -0.17 3.04
N PRO A 60 11.49 -1.19 2.51
CA PRO A 60 11.45 -2.52 3.12
C PRO A 60 12.82 -3.10 3.47
N TYR A 61 13.78 -3.02 2.55
CA TYR A 61 15.14 -3.53 2.78
C TYR A 61 15.85 -2.81 3.94
N GLN A 62 15.47 -1.57 4.26
CA GLN A 62 16.02 -0.79 5.37
C GLN A 62 15.37 -1.16 6.71
N ARG A 63 14.17 -1.76 6.69
CA ARG A 63 13.49 -2.26 7.91
C ARG A 63 13.97 -3.65 8.31
N LEU A 64 14.51 -4.41 7.36
CA LEU A 64 15.25 -5.65 7.62
C LEU A 64 16.63 -5.32 8.20
N SER A 65 16.65 -4.70 9.38
CA SER A 65 17.86 -4.65 10.20
C SER A 65 18.27 -6.08 10.54
N LEU A 66 19.25 -6.62 9.81
CA LEU A 66 20.06 -7.72 10.32
C LEU A 66 20.58 -7.30 11.71
N PRO A 67 20.48 -8.13 12.76
CA PRO A 67 21.21 -7.85 13.99
C PRO A 67 22.67 -7.63 13.61
N PRO A 68 23.35 -6.58 14.12
CA PRO A 68 24.70 -6.25 13.66
C PRO A 68 25.61 -7.46 13.83
N PRO A 69 26.24 -7.99 12.76
CA PRO A 69 27.32 -8.94 12.92
C PRO A 69 28.59 -8.15 13.28
N PHE A 70 28.67 -7.64 14.51
CA PHE A 70 29.93 -7.16 15.07
C PHE A 70 30.38 -8.09 16.19
N ARG A 71 30.81 -9.28 15.75
CA ARG A 71 32.00 -9.91 16.31
C ARG A 71 33.23 -9.17 15.77
N MET A 72 33.89 -8.38 16.60
CA MET A 72 35.29 -7.96 16.44
C MET A 72 35.77 -7.50 17.82
N GLY A 73 36.61 -8.29 18.50
CA GLY A 73 37.39 -7.75 19.62
C GLY A 73 37.84 -8.67 20.75
N PHE A 74 37.36 -9.90 20.90
CA PHE A 74 37.89 -10.81 21.94
C PHE A 74 38.33 -12.15 21.34
N PRO A 75 39.64 -12.52 21.46
CA PRO A 75 40.06 -13.87 21.13
C PRO A 75 39.44 -14.85 22.14
N PRO A 76 38.96 -16.03 21.69
CA PRO A 76 38.49 -17.05 22.61
C PRO A 76 39.64 -17.56 23.51
N PRO A 77 39.39 -17.90 24.79
CA PRO A 77 40.40 -18.52 25.64
C PRO A 77 40.81 -19.90 25.08
N PRO A 78 42.05 -20.36 25.34
CA PRO A 78 42.56 -21.61 24.77
C PRO A 78 41.77 -22.84 25.27
N PRO A 79 41.67 -23.92 24.46
CA PRO A 79 40.88 -25.09 24.81
C PRO A 79 41.57 -25.94 25.88
N ALA A 80 40.84 -26.26 26.95
CA ALA A 80 41.21 -27.35 27.86
C ALA A 80 40.97 -28.70 27.17
N PRO A 81 41.85 -29.71 27.37
CA PRO A 81 41.64 -31.02 26.78
C PRO A 81 40.69 -31.81 27.68
N SER A 82 39.59 -32.34 27.13
CA SER A 82 39.09 -33.71 27.40
C SER A 82 37.66 -33.94 26.87
N SER A 83 37.61 -34.79 25.85
CA SER A 83 36.67 -35.91 25.63
C SER A 83 35.14 -35.69 25.49
N MET A 84 34.68 -36.14 24.31
CA MET A 84 33.36 -36.67 23.90
C MET A 84 32.41 -35.75 23.12
N PRO A 85 31.76 -36.25 22.05
CA PRO A 85 31.03 -35.44 21.09
C PRO A 85 29.55 -35.34 21.48
N ILE A 86 29.03 -34.12 21.58
CA ILE A 86 27.59 -33.89 21.48
C ILE A 86 27.36 -33.22 20.13
N GLN A 87 26.62 -33.93 19.27
CA GLN A 87 26.10 -33.44 18.00
C GLN A 87 25.24 -32.21 18.29
N GLN A 88 25.83 -31.03 18.23
CA GLN A 88 25.08 -29.81 17.98
C GLN A 88 24.78 -29.80 16.49
N GLY A 89 23.61 -30.35 16.15
CA GLY A 89 23.00 -30.12 14.86
C GLY A 89 22.98 -28.62 14.64
N VAL A 90 23.87 -28.14 13.77
CA VAL A 90 23.75 -26.83 13.17
C VAL A 90 22.44 -26.90 12.41
N HIS A 91 21.36 -26.45 13.05
CA HIS A 91 20.16 -26.08 12.35
C HIS A 91 20.56 -24.87 11.54
N LEU A 92 21.13 -25.14 10.35
CA LEU A 92 21.14 -24.23 9.24
C LEU A 92 19.65 -24.00 8.99
N GLN A 93 19.10 -23.00 9.69
CA GLN A 93 17.83 -22.44 9.28
C GLN A 93 18.05 -22.12 7.81
N PRO A 94 17.21 -22.65 6.91
CA PRO A 94 17.15 -22.10 5.58
C PRO A 94 17.06 -20.58 5.79
N VAL A 95 17.90 -19.83 5.08
CA VAL A 95 17.64 -18.40 4.89
C VAL A 95 16.25 -18.35 4.27
N ASP A 96 15.22 -18.28 5.12
CA ASP A 96 13.85 -18.12 4.73
C ASP A 96 13.90 -16.94 3.79
N HIS A 97 13.57 -17.20 2.52
CA HIS A 97 13.40 -16.15 1.55
C HIS A 97 12.56 -15.09 2.24
N MET A 98 13.17 -13.92 2.46
CA MET A 98 12.58 -12.78 3.17
C MET A 98 11.10 -12.78 2.82
N SER A 99 10.23 -13.04 3.80
CA SER A 99 8.79 -13.18 3.55
C SER A 99 8.22 -11.79 3.27
N PHE A 100 8.54 -11.30 2.08
CA PHE A 100 8.07 -10.09 1.41
C PHE A 100 6.55 -10.11 1.20
N GLY A 101 5.91 -11.27 1.40
CA GLY A 101 4.47 -11.49 1.20
C GLY A 101 3.54 -10.62 2.04
N ASN A 102 4.02 -10.02 3.13
CA ASN A 102 3.17 -9.29 4.09
C ASN A 102 3.37 -7.77 4.11
N ILE A 103 4.11 -7.18 3.16
CA ILE A 103 4.34 -5.73 3.14
C ILE A 103 3.15 -5.03 2.48
N SER A 104 2.40 -4.28 3.28
CA SER A 104 1.35 -3.41 2.76
C SER A 104 1.97 -2.24 1.98
N LEU A 105 1.42 -1.97 0.78
CA LEU A 105 1.81 -0.81 -0.02
C LEU A 105 1.12 0.49 0.45
N LEU A 106 0.08 0.36 1.29
CA LEU A 106 -0.75 1.49 1.73
C LEU A 106 0.03 2.61 2.46
N PRO A 107 1.00 2.32 3.37
CA PRO A 107 1.78 3.37 4.02
C PRO A 107 2.55 4.25 3.03
N TYR A 108 3.04 3.67 1.93
CA TYR A 108 3.76 4.38 0.88
C TYR A 108 2.81 5.25 0.06
N ILE A 109 1.69 4.67 -0.40
CA ILE A 109 0.64 5.42 -1.12
C ILE A 109 0.19 6.62 -0.28
N ARG A 110 -0.08 6.40 1.01
CA ARG A 110 -0.50 7.43 1.95
C ARG A 110 0.52 8.56 2.08
N ARG A 111 1.82 8.23 2.13
CA ARG A 111 2.88 9.24 2.17
C ARG A 111 2.96 10.03 0.87
N LEU A 112 2.88 9.36 -0.27
CA LEU A 112 2.91 10.00 -1.59
C LEU A 112 1.73 10.96 -1.76
N VAL A 113 0.51 10.53 -1.41
CA VAL A 113 -0.68 11.39 -1.45
C VAL A 113 -0.53 12.60 -0.52
N ALA A 114 -0.16 12.38 0.75
CA ALA A 114 -0.05 13.47 1.73
C ALA A 114 1.00 14.53 1.36
N THR A 115 2.04 14.12 0.62
CA THR A 115 3.14 15.00 0.19
C THR A 115 3.00 15.49 -1.26
N GLY A 116 1.97 15.04 -1.99
CA GLY A 116 1.70 15.43 -3.38
C GLY A 116 2.57 14.74 -4.46
N TYR A 117 3.22 13.62 -4.12
CA TYR A 117 4.09 12.83 -4.99
C TYR A 117 3.40 11.59 -5.59
N ASP A 118 2.08 11.64 -5.76
CA ASP A 118 1.25 10.56 -6.31
C ASP A 118 1.00 10.71 -7.82
N ALA A 119 1.97 11.24 -8.57
CA ALA A 119 1.87 11.35 -10.03
C ALA A 119 2.02 9.98 -10.71
N ASP A 120 1.36 9.79 -11.85
CA ASP A 120 1.42 8.55 -12.65
C ASP A 120 2.85 8.05 -12.88
N GLY A 121 3.79 8.94 -13.20
CA GLY A 121 5.20 8.58 -13.40
C GLY A 121 5.91 8.07 -12.13
N ILE A 122 5.56 8.61 -10.96
CA ILE A 122 6.09 8.13 -9.67
C ILE A 122 5.43 6.80 -9.30
N MET A 123 4.11 6.70 -9.47
CA MET A 123 3.36 5.47 -9.21
C MET A 123 3.87 4.31 -10.08
N HIS A 124 4.09 4.57 -11.38
CA HIS A 124 4.69 3.61 -12.29
C HIS A 124 6.12 3.25 -11.89
N GLY A 125 6.97 4.25 -11.59
CA GLY A 125 8.35 4.01 -11.18
C GLY A 125 8.47 3.18 -9.90
N TRP A 126 7.54 3.33 -8.96
CA TRP A 126 7.54 2.60 -7.69
C TRP A 126 6.86 1.23 -7.77
N PHE A 127 5.82 1.09 -8.59
CA PHE A 127 4.93 -0.08 -8.53
C PHE A 127 4.81 -0.87 -9.84
N GLY A 128 5.50 -0.45 -10.90
CA GLY A 128 5.59 -1.17 -12.17
C GLY A 128 4.36 -0.98 -13.04
N ASP A 129 4.28 -1.73 -14.14
CA ASP A 129 3.28 -1.52 -15.20
C ASP A 129 1.83 -1.77 -14.74
N ASP A 130 1.63 -2.71 -13.81
CA ASP A 130 0.30 -3.10 -13.32
C ASP A 130 -0.29 -2.11 -12.31
N TRP A 131 0.41 -1.03 -11.95
CA TRP A 131 0.00 -0.11 -10.87
C TRP A 131 -1.41 0.46 -11.06
N VAL A 132 -1.82 0.72 -12.31
CA VAL A 132 -3.16 1.26 -12.61
C VAL A 132 -4.22 0.25 -12.19
N SER A 133 -4.07 -1.02 -12.56
CA SER A 133 -5.04 -2.06 -12.22
C SER A 133 -4.89 -2.54 -10.77
N GLY A 134 -3.68 -2.49 -10.20
CA GLY A 134 -3.36 -3.01 -8.87
C GLY A 134 -3.48 -2.01 -7.73
N LEU A 135 -3.29 -0.72 -7.97
CA LEU A 135 -3.23 0.31 -6.92
C LEU A 135 -4.15 1.49 -7.13
N ASN A 136 -4.64 1.76 -8.34
CA ASN A 136 -5.55 2.90 -8.57
C ASN A 136 -6.75 2.93 -7.61
N PRO A 137 -7.43 1.81 -7.28
CA PRO A 137 -8.51 1.81 -6.29
C PRO A 137 -8.06 2.27 -4.89
N LEU A 138 -6.85 1.90 -4.47
CA LEU A 138 -6.27 2.32 -3.19
C LEU A 138 -5.85 3.79 -3.23
N LEU A 139 -5.25 4.23 -4.34
CA LEU A 139 -4.85 5.62 -4.57
C LEU A 139 -6.08 6.55 -4.56
N GLU A 140 -7.11 6.23 -5.32
CA GLU A 140 -8.36 7.00 -5.38
C GLU A 140 -9.02 7.11 -4.00
N SER A 141 -9.09 5.99 -3.28
CA SER A 141 -9.63 5.95 -1.91
C SER A 141 -8.81 6.84 -0.97
N GLU A 142 -7.48 6.77 -1.02
CA GLU A 142 -6.62 7.60 -0.15
C GLU A 142 -6.68 9.09 -0.51
N ARG A 143 -6.76 9.44 -1.80
CA ARG A 143 -6.96 10.84 -2.25
C ARG A 143 -8.29 11.40 -1.74
N GLN A 144 -9.36 10.60 -1.77
CA GLN A 144 -10.66 10.99 -1.21
C GLN A 144 -10.59 11.17 0.31
N ASN A 145 -9.95 10.23 1.02
CA ASN A 145 -9.74 10.34 2.47
C ASN A 145 -8.96 11.59 2.84
N TYR A 146 -7.90 11.90 2.09
CA TYR A 146 -7.08 13.09 2.31
C TYR A 146 -7.88 14.37 2.10
N MET A 147 -8.65 14.45 1.01
CA MET A 147 -9.53 15.58 0.74
C MET A 147 -10.57 15.76 1.85
N PHE A 148 -11.21 14.67 2.28
CA PHE A 148 -12.19 14.72 3.36
C PHE A 148 -11.58 15.20 4.67
N ALA A 149 -10.42 14.64 5.05
CA ALA A 149 -9.72 15.03 6.27
C ALA A 149 -9.28 16.50 6.21
N ALA A 150 -8.77 16.96 5.06
CA ALA A 150 -8.34 18.35 4.86
C ALA A 150 -9.51 19.36 4.87
N LYS A 151 -10.69 18.97 4.39
CA LYS A 151 -11.90 19.82 4.41
C LYS A 151 -12.56 19.89 5.79
N SER A 152 -12.45 18.84 6.59
CA SER A 152 -13.22 18.70 7.84
C SER A 152 -12.43 19.00 9.12
N SER A 153 -11.10 19.11 9.06
CA SER A 153 -10.25 19.30 10.24
C SER A 153 -9.24 20.43 10.07
N ASP A 154 -8.75 20.94 11.19
CA ASP A 154 -7.62 21.86 11.21
C ASP A 154 -6.33 21.15 10.75
N TRP A 155 -5.35 21.93 10.25
CA TRP A 155 -4.07 21.39 9.78
C TRP A 155 -3.45 20.48 10.83
N LEU A 156 -3.35 20.91 12.10
CA LEU A 156 -2.61 20.15 13.11
C LEU A 156 -3.23 18.76 13.34
N THR A 157 -4.56 18.67 13.40
CA THR A 157 -5.30 17.41 13.49
C THR A 157 -5.08 16.54 12.25
N LEU A 158 -5.13 17.12 11.05
CA LEU A 158 -4.85 16.43 9.79
C LEU A 158 -3.42 15.88 9.75
N LYS A 159 -2.42 16.69 10.11
CA LYS A 159 -1.02 16.27 10.16
C LYS A 159 -0.89 15.09 11.10
N LYS A 160 -1.44 15.19 12.30
CA LYS A 160 -1.40 14.11 13.29
C LYS A 160 -2.05 12.82 12.79
N SER A 161 -3.13 12.91 12.01
CA SER A 161 -3.81 11.73 11.46
C SER A 161 -3.02 11.04 10.36
N TYR A 162 -2.16 11.76 9.63
CA TYR A 162 -1.28 11.23 8.59
C TYR A 162 0.13 10.88 9.10
N ASP A 163 0.50 11.37 10.28
CA ASP A 163 1.78 11.16 10.94
C ASP A 163 1.75 9.94 11.88
N THR A 164 1.25 8.80 11.38
CA THR A 164 0.92 7.61 12.21
C THR A 164 2.09 6.68 12.50
N VAL A 165 3.25 6.88 11.89
CA VAL A 165 4.43 6.01 12.06
C VAL A 165 5.52 6.79 12.80
N THR A 166 5.83 6.35 14.02
CA THR A 166 6.67 7.09 15.00
C THR A 166 8.10 7.40 14.54
N GLU A 167 8.68 6.62 13.62
CA GLU A 167 10.04 6.85 13.10
C GLU A 167 10.09 7.45 11.69
N GLU A 168 8.93 7.60 11.05
CA GLU A 168 8.80 8.05 9.67
C GLU A 168 7.81 9.20 9.66
N SER A 169 8.12 10.32 10.32
CA SER A 169 7.17 11.42 10.34
C SER A 169 6.96 12.03 8.95
N VAL A 170 5.73 12.46 8.64
CA VAL A 170 5.42 13.12 7.37
C VAL A 170 6.14 14.49 7.35
N PRO A 171 7.11 14.73 6.44
CA PRO A 171 7.97 15.92 6.52
C PRO A 171 7.19 17.22 6.27
N PHE A 172 6.24 17.19 5.34
CA PHE A 172 5.33 18.30 5.02
C PHE A 172 4.05 17.74 4.43
N MET A 173 2.99 18.55 4.40
CA MET A 173 1.74 18.20 3.75
C MET A 173 1.52 19.14 2.57
N ALA A 174 1.01 18.60 1.46
CA ALA A 174 0.73 19.38 0.27
C ALA A 174 -0.79 19.43 0.01
N PRO A 175 -1.32 20.53 -0.54
CA PRO A 175 -2.66 20.49 -1.12
C PRO A 175 -2.73 19.41 -2.20
N LEU A 176 -3.85 18.70 -2.29
CA LEU A 176 -4.03 17.62 -3.26
C LEU A 176 -3.81 18.18 -4.68
N GLN A 177 -2.80 17.66 -5.39
CA GLN A 177 -2.46 18.13 -6.72
C GLN A 177 -3.29 17.38 -7.78
N ARG A 178 -3.50 18.05 -8.93
CA ARG A 178 -4.15 17.48 -10.13
C ARG A 178 -5.57 16.94 -9.87
N CYS A 179 -6.29 17.53 -8.92
CA CYS A 179 -7.67 17.11 -8.67
C CYS A 179 -8.55 17.49 -9.86
N THR A 180 -9.15 16.49 -10.51
CA THR A 180 -10.09 16.75 -11.61
C THR A 180 -11.47 17.10 -11.05
N GLU A 181 -12.26 17.87 -11.80
CA GLU A 181 -13.66 18.15 -11.42
C GLU A 181 -14.46 16.87 -11.14
N ALA A 182 -14.22 15.81 -11.92
CA ALA A 182 -14.85 14.51 -11.72
C ALA A 182 -14.40 13.81 -10.42
N GLU A 183 -13.17 14.03 -9.96
CA GLU A 183 -12.72 13.56 -8.63
C GLU A 183 -13.38 14.36 -7.51
N ILE A 184 -13.50 15.67 -7.65
CA ILE A 184 -14.17 16.55 -6.68
C ILE A 184 -15.63 16.12 -6.54
N VAL A 185 -16.38 16.02 -7.64
CA VAL A 185 -17.78 15.59 -7.64
C VAL A 185 -17.94 14.20 -7.04
N ARG A 186 -17.07 13.23 -7.38
CA ARG A 186 -17.12 11.88 -6.78
C ARG A 186 -16.86 11.92 -5.28
N ALA A 187 -15.91 12.73 -4.82
CA ALA A 187 -15.63 12.90 -3.40
C ALA A 187 -16.80 13.58 -2.68
N GLU A 188 -17.45 14.57 -3.30
CA GLU A 188 -18.62 15.26 -2.76
C GLU A 188 -19.87 14.37 -2.74
N ASP A 189 -20.12 13.56 -3.76
CA ASP A 189 -21.21 12.58 -3.79
C ASP A 189 -21.03 11.52 -2.68
N ALA A 190 -19.81 10.99 -2.54
CA ALA A 190 -19.46 10.07 -1.46
C ALA A 190 -19.66 10.73 -0.09
N TRP A 191 -19.26 12.00 0.04
CA TRP A 191 -19.42 12.80 1.24
C TRP A 191 -20.89 13.05 1.59
N SER A 192 -21.72 13.47 0.63
CA SER A 192 -23.15 13.67 0.82
C SER A 192 -23.87 12.38 1.20
N SER A 193 -23.48 11.23 0.61
CA SER A 193 -24.01 9.93 1.00
C SER A 193 -23.60 9.56 2.44
N ALA A 194 -22.33 9.73 2.80
CA ALA A 194 -21.84 9.41 4.15
C ALA A 194 -22.43 10.33 5.25
N LEU A 195 -22.62 11.63 4.96
CA LEU A 195 -23.31 12.57 5.84
C LEU A 195 -24.79 12.26 5.96
N SER A 196 -25.47 11.91 4.86
CA SER A 196 -26.87 11.47 4.92
C SER A 196 -27.04 10.20 5.78
N MET A 197 -25.98 9.38 5.88
CA MET A 197 -25.87 8.25 6.81
C MET A 197 -25.42 8.63 8.24
N ARG A 198 -25.16 9.90 8.56
CA ARG A 198 -25.00 10.37 9.96
C ARG A 198 -26.29 10.97 10.52
N ASP A 199 -27.22 11.35 9.66
CA ASP A 199 -28.47 12.05 10.01
C ASP A 199 -29.70 11.11 10.12
N TRP A 200 -29.52 9.78 10.08
CA TRP A 200 -30.57 8.77 10.35
C TRP A 200 -30.47 8.24 11.79
#